data_AF-A0AA96QG88-F1
#
_entry.id   AF-A0AA96QG88-F1
#
_cell.length_a   1.000
_cell.length_b   1.000
_cell.length_c   1.000
_cell.angle_alpha   90.00
_cell.angle_beta   90.00
_cell.angle_gamma   90.00
#
_symmetry.space_group_name_H-M   'P 1'
#
loop_
_entity.id
_entity.type
_entity.pdbx_description
1 polymer ?
#
loop_
_entity_poly.entity_id
_entity_poly.type
_entity_poly.pdbx_seq_one_letter_code
_entity_poly.pdbx_strand_id
1 'polypeptide(L)'
;MVRAARVRQAGQVADRVRVREIDQDEGGRLLRIVRRGTGSVVTWRRAQMVLLSAQSMAAAKVAEVTFTSADRVRDVIHNFNADGFDSLYPKYSGGRPRTFTLPERRDIKKIVKSRPVEHDLPFSTWSPAKPADFLVAQGVVDDISHEGLRILLREEGVSFQRVKTWKASRDPDYAVKKARVEHLYAIADGEVVGDRDDPEVVFCLDEFGPLNLQPHPGRQWAERGDTHKDPAREPGPRRRATYTRPHGVRHLFAAYDLAGDKLYGHIKKTKNRTKFLEFCRYLRTLYPPTVRLAIVCDNYSPHLTTRRCRRVADWAEANNVEIAYTPTNSSWLNRIEA
;
A
#
# COMPACT_ATOMS: atom_id res chain seq x y z
N MET A 1 26.13 95.55 -17.55
CA MET A 1 27.41 95.15 -16.91
C MET A 1 27.15 95.11 -15.41
N VAL A 2 27.28 94.05 -14.61
CA VAL A 2 27.78 92.67 -14.74
C VAL A 2 26.99 91.85 -13.70
N ARG A 3 26.44 90.69 -14.09
CA ARG A 3 25.85 89.72 -13.15
C ARG A 3 26.98 89.00 -12.42
N ALA A 4 27.05 89.12 -11.09
CA ALA A 4 27.93 88.31 -10.25
C ALA A 4 27.45 86.86 -10.25
N ALA A 5 28.25 85.98 -10.85
CA ALA A 5 28.02 84.54 -10.86
C ALA A 5 28.40 83.93 -9.51
N ARG A 6 27.42 83.32 -8.84
CA ARG A 6 27.63 82.41 -7.70
C ARG A 6 28.46 81.21 -8.18
N VAL A 7 29.66 81.06 -7.64
CA VAL A 7 30.50 79.88 -7.76
C VAL A 7 29.74 78.70 -7.12
N ARG A 8 29.33 77.73 -7.93
CA ARG A 8 28.86 76.43 -7.43
C ARG A 8 30.08 75.63 -6.97
N GLN A 9 30.12 75.26 -5.70
CA GLN A 9 31.02 74.24 -5.19
C GLN A 9 30.82 72.95 -6.01
N ALA A 10 31.91 72.42 -6.55
CA ALA A 10 31.93 71.12 -7.17
C ALA A 10 31.61 70.05 -6.11
N GLY A 11 30.47 69.39 -6.26
CA GLY A 11 30.15 68.20 -5.49
C GLY A 11 31.18 67.10 -5.79
N GLN A 12 31.69 66.47 -4.74
CA GLN A 12 32.46 65.22 -4.83
C GLN A 12 31.72 64.24 -5.74
N VAL A 13 32.37 63.82 -6.83
CA VAL A 13 31.89 62.74 -7.67
C VAL A 13 31.92 61.48 -6.81
N ALA A 14 30.75 60.90 -6.52
CA ALA A 14 30.65 59.65 -5.79
C ALA A 14 31.56 58.59 -6.42
N ASP A 15 32.43 57.99 -5.61
CA ASP A 15 33.39 57.00 -6.07
C ASP A 15 32.70 55.88 -6.85
N ARG A 16 33.30 55.49 -7.97
CA ARG A 16 32.77 54.42 -8.82
C ARG A 16 32.80 53.12 -8.01
N VAL A 17 31.62 52.52 -7.78
CA VAL A 17 31.47 51.22 -7.11
C VAL A 17 32.34 50.17 -7.80
N ARG A 18 33.27 49.60 -7.05
CA ARG A 18 34.22 48.56 -7.48
C ARG A 18 34.33 47.48 -6.42
N VAL A 19 34.71 46.29 -6.84
CA VAL A 19 35.04 45.19 -5.92
C VAL A 19 36.29 45.60 -5.12
N ARG A 20 36.33 45.25 -3.83
CA ARG A 20 37.53 45.39 -2.99
C ARG A 20 38.72 44.63 -3.61
N GLU A 21 39.93 44.92 -3.16
CA GLU A 21 41.07 44.11 -3.57
C GLU A 21 40.81 42.64 -3.21
N ILE A 22 40.97 41.78 -4.21
CA ILE A 22 40.85 40.32 -4.09
C ILE A 22 42.25 39.72 -4.14
N ASP A 23 42.53 38.78 -3.26
CA ASP A 23 43.81 38.08 -3.28
C ASP A 23 43.86 37.00 -4.39
N GLN A 24 45.02 36.35 -4.54
CA GLN A 24 45.22 35.32 -5.56
C GLN A 24 44.34 34.08 -5.34
N ASP A 25 44.00 33.74 -4.09
CA ASP A 25 43.15 32.59 -3.77
C ASP A 25 41.67 32.88 -4.08
N GLU A 26 41.18 34.06 -3.69
CA GLU A 26 39.85 34.56 -4.01
C GLU A 26 39.67 34.68 -5.54
N GLY A 27 40.65 35.24 -6.24
CA GLY A 27 40.67 35.29 -7.70
C GLY A 27 40.64 33.90 -8.34
N GLY A 28 41.45 32.96 -7.83
CA GLY A 28 41.47 31.56 -8.27
C GLY A 28 40.14 30.84 -8.04
N ARG A 29 39.46 31.14 -6.92
CA ARG A 29 38.14 30.58 -6.58
C ARG A 29 37.04 31.12 -7.49
N LEU A 30 37.02 32.42 -7.77
CA LEU A 30 36.08 33.03 -8.74
C LEU A 30 36.26 32.45 -10.14
N LEU A 31 37.52 32.32 -10.61
CA LEU A 31 37.83 31.70 -11.89
C LEU A 31 37.37 30.24 -11.96
N ARG A 32 37.53 29.47 -10.88
CA ARG A 32 37.07 28.08 -10.81
C ARG A 32 35.55 27.97 -10.91
N ILE A 33 34.81 28.87 -10.26
CA ILE A 33 33.33 28.94 -10.34
C ILE A 33 32.90 29.25 -11.78
N VAL A 34 33.54 30.24 -12.42
CA VAL A 34 33.20 30.65 -13.79
C VAL A 34 33.55 29.57 -14.82
N ARG A 35 34.70 28.89 -14.68
CA ARG A 35 35.18 27.86 -15.62
C ARG A 35 34.47 26.51 -15.50
N ARG A 36 34.05 26.10 -14.30
CA ARG A 36 33.43 24.78 -14.10
C ARG A 36 32.07 24.63 -14.77
N GLY A 37 31.34 25.73 -15.01
CA GLY A 37 30.02 25.74 -15.66
C GLY A 37 28.92 24.91 -14.98
N THR A 38 29.22 24.26 -13.85
CA THR A 38 28.39 23.31 -13.13
C THR A 38 28.03 23.89 -11.77
N GLY A 39 26.73 24.02 -11.48
CA GLY A 39 26.21 24.63 -10.25
C GLY A 39 25.05 25.60 -10.51
N SER A 40 24.69 26.40 -9.49
CA SER A 40 23.63 27.40 -9.62
C SER A 40 24.01 28.47 -10.64
N VAL A 41 23.16 28.67 -11.65
CA VAL A 41 23.30 29.76 -12.66
C VAL A 41 23.39 31.13 -11.99
N VAL A 42 22.70 31.31 -10.86
CA VAL A 42 22.75 32.55 -10.08
C VAL A 42 24.15 32.81 -9.52
N THR A 43 24.78 31.78 -8.95
CA THR A 43 26.15 31.88 -8.41
C THR A 43 27.17 32.12 -9.50
N TRP A 44 27.04 31.43 -10.63
CA TRP A 44 27.91 31.63 -11.78
C TRP A 44 27.84 33.07 -12.31
N ARG A 45 26.61 33.61 -12.51
CA ARG A 45 26.42 35.01 -12.98
C ARG A 45 26.99 36.03 -12.00
N ARG A 46 26.76 35.87 -10.69
CA ARG A 46 27.29 36.78 -9.68
C ARG A 46 28.83 36.75 -9.63
N ALA A 47 29.42 35.55 -9.68
CA ALA A 47 30.88 35.40 -9.71
C ALA A 47 31.51 36.03 -10.96
N GLN A 48 30.86 35.90 -12.12
CA GLN A 48 31.30 36.55 -13.36
C GLN A 48 31.32 38.08 -13.24
N MET A 49 30.27 38.68 -12.64
CA MET A 49 30.20 40.13 -12.42
C MET A 49 31.31 40.64 -11.49
N VAL A 50 31.58 39.92 -10.39
CA VAL A 50 32.66 40.25 -9.45
C VAL A 50 34.02 40.14 -10.14
N LEU A 51 34.27 39.07 -10.90
CA LEU A 51 35.54 38.87 -11.60
C LEU A 51 35.82 39.95 -12.64
N LEU A 52 34.81 40.35 -13.44
CA LEU A 52 34.96 41.42 -14.43
C LEU A 52 35.20 42.78 -13.75
N SER A 53 34.52 43.05 -12.64
CA SER A 53 34.75 44.29 -11.90
C SER A 53 36.12 44.33 -11.22
N ALA A 54 36.66 43.19 -10.77
CA ALA A 54 38.02 43.10 -10.23
C ALA A 54 39.11 43.39 -11.28
N GLN A 55 38.81 43.16 -12.56
CA GLN A 55 39.66 43.56 -13.70
C GLN A 55 39.50 45.05 -14.08
N SER A 56 39.04 45.89 -13.14
CA SER A 56 38.80 47.33 -13.33
C SER A 56 37.73 47.70 -14.37
N MET A 57 36.88 46.76 -14.78
CA MET A 57 35.75 47.05 -15.66
C MET A 57 34.66 47.83 -14.91
N ALA A 58 34.18 48.93 -15.49
CA ALA A 58 33.11 49.72 -14.90
C ALA A 58 31.79 48.95 -14.87
N ALA A 59 30.98 49.11 -13.82
CA ALA A 59 29.70 48.39 -13.64
C ALA A 59 28.75 48.49 -14.85
N ALA A 60 28.72 49.64 -15.54
CA ALA A 60 27.94 49.81 -16.77
C ALA A 60 28.41 48.87 -17.89
N LYS A 61 29.73 48.71 -18.05
CA LYS A 61 30.30 47.81 -19.07
C LYS A 61 30.16 46.34 -18.69
N VAL A 62 30.28 46.02 -17.40
CA VAL A 62 29.99 44.67 -16.88
C VAL A 62 28.53 44.29 -17.16
N ALA A 63 27.59 45.22 -17.02
CA ALA A 63 26.17 44.99 -17.29
C ALA A 63 25.90 44.65 -18.76
N GLU A 64 26.57 45.34 -19.70
CA GLU A 64 26.52 45.02 -21.13
C GLU A 64 27.04 43.59 -21.41
N VAL A 65 28.19 43.24 -20.84
CA VAL A 65 28.85 41.92 -21.07
C VAL A 65 28.07 40.76 -20.45
N THR A 66 27.43 41.00 -19.30
CA THR A 66 26.67 39.98 -18.55
C THR A 66 25.17 39.99 -18.83
N PHE A 67 24.72 40.82 -19.78
CA PHE A 67 23.32 40.97 -20.18
C PHE A 67 22.37 41.19 -18.99
N THR A 68 22.69 42.15 -18.12
CA THR A 68 21.90 42.50 -16.94
C THR A 68 21.81 44.03 -16.74
N SER A 69 21.17 44.50 -15.66
CA SER A 69 21.12 45.93 -15.33
C SER A 69 22.36 46.40 -14.55
N ALA A 70 22.78 47.64 -14.76
CA ALA A 70 23.89 48.25 -14.01
C ALA A 70 23.62 48.28 -12.50
N ASP A 71 22.37 48.47 -12.08
CA ASP A 71 21.98 48.44 -10.67
C ASP A 71 22.19 47.05 -10.07
N ARG A 72 21.83 45.99 -10.80
CA ARG A 72 22.06 44.62 -10.37
C ARG A 72 23.54 44.32 -10.19
N VAL A 73 24.40 44.82 -11.08
CA VAL A 73 25.86 44.68 -10.97
C VAL A 73 26.37 45.40 -9.72
N ARG A 74 25.92 46.63 -9.46
CA ARG A 74 26.31 47.39 -8.25
C ARG A 74 25.87 46.67 -6.98
N ASP A 75 24.66 46.13 -6.94
CA ASP A 75 24.16 45.34 -5.81
C ASP A 75 25.04 44.11 -5.56
N VAL A 76 25.43 43.40 -6.62
CA VAL A 76 26.29 42.22 -6.48
C VAL A 76 27.67 42.61 -5.96
N ILE A 77 28.24 43.71 -6.45
CA ILE A 77 29.54 44.22 -5.97
C ILE A 77 29.44 44.66 -4.51
N HIS A 78 28.41 45.40 -4.12
CA HIS A 78 28.19 45.81 -2.73
C HIS A 78 28.02 44.61 -1.81
N ASN A 79 27.18 43.64 -2.18
CA ASN A 79 26.97 42.43 -1.39
C ASN A 79 28.24 41.59 -1.28
N PHE A 80 29.07 41.53 -2.33
CA PHE A 80 30.35 40.81 -2.27
C PHE A 80 31.38 41.54 -1.40
N ASN A 81 31.42 42.87 -1.44
CA ASN A 81 32.31 43.64 -0.58
C ASN A 81 31.93 43.52 0.90
N ALA A 82 30.63 43.38 1.21
CA ALA A 82 30.13 43.20 2.57
C ALA A 82 30.24 41.75 3.08
N ASP A 83 29.73 40.78 2.31
CA ASP A 83 29.53 39.39 2.75
C ASP A 83 30.45 38.37 2.04
N GLY A 84 31.37 38.83 1.19
CA GLY A 84 32.31 37.97 0.46
C GLY A 84 31.62 36.91 -0.41
N PHE A 85 32.17 35.70 -0.45
CA PHE A 85 31.64 34.59 -1.27
C PHE A 85 30.22 34.16 -0.89
N ASP A 86 29.78 34.40 0.36
CA ASP A 86 28.43 34.00 0.80
C ASP A 86 27.34 34.77 0.05
N SER A 87 27.64 35.99 -0.39
CA SER A 87 26.76 36.80 -1.26
C SER A 87 26.52 36.17 -2.63
N LEU A 88 27.41 35.28 -3.10
CA LEU A 88 27.32 34.67 -4.43
C LEU A 88 26.31 33.52 -4.44
N TYR A 89 25.98 32.92 -3.30
CA TYR A 89 25.03 31.82 -3.22
C TYR A 89 23.59 32.32 -3.13
N PRO A 90 22.64 31.71 -3.87
CA PRO A 90 21.24 32.09 -3.78
C PRO A 90 20.69 31.74 -2.38
N LYS A 91 20.22 32.77 -1.66
CA LYS A 91 19.41 32.60 -0.44
C LYS A 91 17.96 32.43 -0.88
N TYR A 92 17.54 31.19 -1.14
CA TYR A 92 16.12 30.91 -1.39
C TYR A 92 15.36 31.12 -0.08
N SER A 93 14.48 32.12 -0.04
CA SER A 93 13.60 32.35 1.10
C SER A 93 12.16 32.05 0.71
N GLY A 94 11.44 31.36 1.61
CA GLY A 94 9.99 31.36 1.70
C GLY A 94 9.22 30.81 0.50
N GLY A 95 8.95 29.50 0.50
CA GLY A 95 7.79 28.99 -0.24
C GLY A 95 6.49 29.55 0.35
N ARG A 96 5.37 29.39 -0.36
CA ARG A 96 4.03 29.73 0.15
C ARG A 96 3.85 29.12 1.55
N PRO A 97 3.42 29.89 2.56
CA PRO A 97 3.17 29.34 3.88
C PRO A 97 2.21 28.16 3.80
N ARG A 98 2.42 27.15 4.67
CA ARG A 98 1.60 25.94 4.70
C ARG A 98 0.14 26.33 4.94
N THR A 99 -0.76 25.90 4.06
CA THR A 99 -2.19 26.26 4.10
C THR A 99 -2.94 25.62 5.27
N PHE A 100 -2.54 24.42 5.71
CA PHE A 100 -3.22 23.68 6.79
C PHE A 100 -2.43 23.68 8.10
N THR A 101 -3.11 24.07 9.16
CA THR A 101 -2.65 24.04 10.55
C THR A 101 -2.52 22.60 11.06
N LEU A 102 -1.74 22.40 12.14
CA LEU A 102 -1.56 21.06 12.72
C LEU A 102 -2.88 20.40 13.19
N PRO A 103 -3.84 21.12 13.81
CA PRO A 103 -5.14 20.56 14.16
C PRO A 103 -5.92 20.06 12.93
N GLU A 104 -5.99 20.86 11.86
CA GLU A 104 -6.67 20.46 10.62
C GLU A 104 -6.03 19.20 10.02
N ARG A 105 -4.70 19.15 9.96
CA ARG A 105 -3.99 17.95 9.47
C ARG A 105 -4.33 16.70 10.27
N ARG A 106 -4.41 16.81 11.60
CA ARG A 106 -4.80 15.70 12.49
C ARG A 106 -6.23 15.24 12.21
N ASP A 107 -7.15 16.17 12.04
CA ASP A 107 -8.56 15.86 11.86
C ASP A 107 -8.84 15.29 10.46
N ILE A 108 -8.19 15.83 9.41
CA ILE A 108 -8.14 15.23 8.07
C ILE A 108 -7.66 13.78 8.14
N LYS A 109 -6.55 13.53 8.84
CA LYS A 109 -5.97 12.20 9.01
C LYS A 109 -6.90 11.24 9.74
N LYS A 110 -7.61 11.72 10.77
CA LYS A 110 -8.59 10.95 11.53
C LYS A 110 -9.75 10.50 10.62
N ILE A 111 -10.33 11.43 9.86
CA ILE A 111 -11.48 11.18 8.99
C ILE A 111 -11.10 10.21 7.86
N VAL A 112 -9.98 10.43 7.18
CA VAL A 112 -9.54 9.55 6.08
C VAL A 112 -9.25 8.11 6.55
N LYS A 113 -8.85 7.92 7.81
CA LYS A 113 -8.58 6.59 8.39
C LYS A 113 -9.83 5.87 8.92
N SER A 114 -10.88 6.60 9.27
CA SER A 114 -12.16 6.02 9.69
C SER A 114 -12.95 5.44 8.52
N ARG A 115 -13.97 4.63 8.80
CA ARG A 115 -14.86 4.11 7.75
C ARG A 115 -15.92 5.15 7.41
N PRO A 116 -16.29 5.35 6.14
CA PRO A 116 -17.34 6.31 5.80
C PRO A 116 -18.69 5.99 6.47
N VAL A 117 -18.96 4.71 6.76
CA VAL A 117 -20.16 4.28 7.52
C VAL A 117 -20.19 4.82 8.95
N GLU A 118 -19.03 5.10 9.56
CA GLU A 118 -18.94 5.75 10.88
C GLU A 118 -19.35 7.24 10.81
N HIS A 119 -19.51 7.78 9.60
CA HIS A 119 -19.95 9.16 9.32
C HIS A 119 -21.32 9.19 8.60
N ASP A 120 -22.12 8.12 8.73
CA ASP A 120 -23.44 7.99 8.11
C ASP A 120 -23.45 8.08 6.56
N LEU A 121 -22.33 7.75 5.92
CA LEU A 121 -22.22 7.77 4.46
C LEU A 121 -22.59 6.40 3.85
N PRO A 122 -23.24 6.36 2.67
CA PRO A 122 -23.81 5.13 2.09
C PRO A 122 -22.76 4.21 1.43
N PHE A 123 -21.47 4.39 1.69
CA PHE A 123 -20.39 3.62 1.06
C PHE A 123 -19.38 3.08 2.08
N SER A 124 -18.73 1.97 1.74
CA SER A 124 -17.88 1.23 2.68
C SER A 124 -16.41 1.68 2.70
N THR A 125 -15.94 2.41 1.70
CA THR A 125 -14.54 2.86 1.57
C THR A 125 -14.44 4.29 1.01
N TRP A 126 -13.42 5.02 1.45
CA TRP A 126 -13.05 6.30 0.84
C TRP A 126 -12.43 6.05 -0.55
N SER A 127 -12.94 6.71 -1.59
CA SER A 127 -12.15 6.94 -2.80
C SER A 127 -11.25 8.17 -2.58
N PRO A 128 -10.23 8.45 -3.41
CA PRO A 128 -9.38 9.62 -3.21
C PRO A 128 -10.11 10.98 -3.27
N ALA A 129 -11.24 11.08 -3.99
CA ALA A 129 -12.00 12.33 -4.15
C ALA A 129 -12.98 12.58 -2.98
N LYS A 130 -13.73 11.55 -2.58
CA LYS A 130 -14.77 11.62 -1.55
C LYS A 130 -14.37 12.26 -0.21
N PRO A 131 -13.17 12.01 0.36
CA PRO A 131 -12.78 12.62 1.61
C PRO A 131 -12.54 14.13 1.44
N ALA A 132 -12.07 14.60 0.28
CA ALA A 132 -11.91 16.05 0.07
C ALA A 132 -13.27 16.77 0.13
N ASP A 133 -14.25 16.26 -0.62
CA ASP A 133 -15.62 16.80 -0.61
C ASP A 133 -16.23 16.76 0.80
N PHE A 134 -16.02 15.65 1.52
CA PHE A 134 -16.54 15.48 2.87
C PHE A 134 -15.89 16.42 3.89
N LEU A 135 -14.57 16.64 3.79
CA LEU A 135 -13.83 17.54 4.69
C LEU A 135 -14.29 18.99 4.54
N VAL A 136 -14.57 19.44 3.32
CA VAL A 136 -15.14 20.77 3.05
C VAL A 136 -16.58 20.84 3.55
N ALA A 137 -17.41 19.82 3.27
CA ALA A 137 -18.80 19.80 3.70
C ALA A 137 -18.98 19.80 5.24
N GLN A 138 -18.04 19.18 5.97
CA GLN A 138 -18.03 19.19 7.45
C GLN A 138 -17.36 20.42 8.05
N GLY A 139 -16.83 21.34 7.24
CA GLY A 139 -16.15 22.56 7.71
C GLY A 139 -14.81 22.27 8.41
N VAL A 140 -14.17 21.13 8.12
CA VAL A 140 -12.84 20.79 8.67
C VAL A 140 -11.75 21.61 7.99
N VAL A 141 -11.98 21.99 6.73
CA VAL A 141 -11.13 22.89 5.94
C VAL A 141 -12.02 23.76 5.05
N ASP A 142 -11.58 24.99 4.77
CA ASP A 142 -12.30 25.90 3.87
C ASP A 142 -12.27 25.43 2.41
N ASP A 143 -11.11 24.94 1.95
CA ASP A 143 -10.91 24.39 0.62
C ASP A 143 -9.72 23.41 0.61
N ILE A 144 -9.86 22.31 -0.14
CA ILE A 144 -8.75 21.38 -0.38
C ILE A 144 -8.90 20.68 -1.73
N SER A 145 -7.88 20.81 -2.58
CA SER A 145 -7.84 20.07 -3.85
C SER A 145 -7.50 18.59 -3.63
N HIS A 146 -7.95 17.72 -4.53
CA HIS A 146 -7.63 16.28 -4.48
C HIS A 146 -6.11 16.01 -4.43
N GLU A 147 -5.32 16.76 -5.22
CA GLU A 147 -3.87 16.61 -5.22
C GLU A 147 -3.24 17.17 -3.93
N GLY A 148 -3.80 18.27 -3.38
CA GLY A 148 -3.40 18.80 -2.08
C GLY A 148 -3.61 17.79 -0.95
N LEU A 149 -4.78 17.14 -0.91
CA LEU A 149 -5.08 16.08 0.05
C LEU A 149 -4.14 14.89 -0.14
N ARG A 150 -3.85 14.49 -1.38
CA ARG A 150 -2.93 13.38 -1.68
C ARG A 150 -1.50 13.67 -1.19
N ILE A 151 -0.98 14.86 -1.47
CA ILE A 151 0.35 15.29 -1.01
C ILE A 151 0.38 15.33 0.51
N LEU A 152 -0.63 15.93 1.14
CA LEU A 152 -0.75 16.01 2.59
C LEU A 152 -0.76 14.62 3.24
N LEU A 153 -1.57 13.68 2.74
CA LEU A 153 -1.63 12.32 3.28
C LEU A 153 -0.29 11.61 3.13
N ARG A 154 0.44 11.80 2.02
CA ARG A 154 1.79 11.26 1.84
C ARG A 154 2.79 11.82 2.84
N GLU A 155 2.78 13.14 3.08
CA GLU A 155 3.61 13.78 4.12
C GLU A 155 3.29 13.20 5.51
N GLU A 156 2.02 12.89 5.77
CA GLU A 156 1.52 12.30 7.02
C GLU A 156 1.74 10.77 7.14
N GLY A 157 2.38 10.15 6.14
CA GLY A 157 2.65 8.71 6.10
C GLY A 157 1.42 7.84 5.81
N VAL A 158 0.34 8.42 5.27
CA VAL A 158 -0.89 7.73 4.88
C VAL A 158 -0.88 7.47 3.38
N SER A 159 -1.12 6.22 2.99
CA SER A 159 -1.20 5.81 1.59
C SER A 159 -2.52 5.11 1.29
N PHE A 160 -2.96 5.20 0.03
CA PHE A 160 -4.16 4.51 -0.43
C PHE A 160 -3.86 3.03 -0.64
N GLN A 161 -4.52 2.17 0.15
CA GLN A 161 -4.27 0.73 0.19
C GLN A 161 -5.55 -0.06 -0.08
N ARG A 162 -5.40 -1.28 -0.61
CA ARG A 162 -6.52 -2.21 -0.74
C ARG A 162 -6.91 -2.73 0.64
N VAL A 163 -8.13 -2.40 1.07
CA VAL A 163 -8.69 -2.93 2.31
C VAL A 163 -8.92 -4.43 2.16
N LYS A 164 -8.39 -5.23 3.09
CA LYS A 164 -8.67 -6.67 3.16
C LYS A 164 -10.02 -6.88 3.85
N THR A 165 -10.82 -7.80 3.32
CA THR A 165 -12.03 -8.26 4.03
C THR A 165 -11.59 -9.15 5.20
N TRP A 166 -11.89 -8.73 6.42
CA TRP A 166 -11.70 -9.54 7.61
C TRP A 166 -13.03 -10.12 8.05
N LYS A 167 -13.09 -11.44 8.24
CA LYS A 167 -14.26 -12.11 8.82
C LYS A 167 -14.12 -12.06 10.34
N ALA A 168 -14.82 -11.13 10.98
CA ALA A 168 -15.01 -11.19 12.43
C ALA A 168 -16.10 -12.22 12.74
N SER A 169 -15.77 -13.25 13.53
CA SER A 169 -16.75 -14.22 13.99
C SER A 169 -17.75 -13.55 14.94
N ARG A 170 -19.03 -13.91 14.82
CA ARG A 170 -20.10 -13.55 15.77
C ARG A 170 -20.55 -14.76 16.60
N ASP A 171 -19.71 -15.80 16.65
CA ASP A 171 -20.01 -17.04 17.38
C ASP A 171 -20.01 -16.75 18.89
N PRO A 172 -21.11 -17.04 19.63
CA PRO A 172 -21.14 -16.85 21.08
C PRO A 172 -20.05 -17.63 21.81
N ASP A 173 -19.67 -18.79 21.26
CA ASP A 173 -18.67 -19.69 21.84
C ASP A 173 -17.28 -19.50 21.20
N TYR A 174 -17.04 -18.35 20.55
CA TYR A 174 -15.81 -18.09 19.80
C TYR A 174 -14.54 -18.41 20.60
N ALA A 175 -14.45 -17.87 21.81
CA ALA A 175 -13.27 -18.01 22.65
C ALA A 175 -13.02 -19.48 23.04
N VAL A 176 -14.08 -20.21 23.40
CA VAL A 176 -14.00 -21.62 23.84
C VAL A 176 -13.58 -22.52 22.68
N LYS A 177 -14.24 -22.39 21.52
CA LYS A 177 -13.92 -23.19 20.31
C LYS A 177 -12.51 -22.89 19.82
N LYS A 178 -12.14 -21.60 19.77
CA LYS A 178 -10.80 -21.18 19.36
C LYS A 178 -9.74 -21.78 20.27
N ALA A 179 -9.89 -21.65 21.59
CA ALA A 179 -8.94 -22.18 22.56
C ALA A 179 -8.79 -23.70 22.44
N ARG A 180 -9.89 -24.45 22.23
CA ARG A 180 -9.78 -25.91 22.03
C ARG A 180 -9.02 -26.28 20.76
N VAL A 181 -9.29 -25.60 19.64
CA VAL A 181 -8.57 -25.85 18.38
C VAL A 181 -7.09 -25.50 18.50
N GLU A 182 -6.76 -24.35 19.09
CA GLU A 182 -5.36 -23.95 19.35
C GLU A 182 -4.64 -24.95 20.27
N HIS A 183 -5.33 -25.48 21.28
CA HIS A 183 -4.77 -26.49 22.17
C HIS A 183 -4.52 -27.84 21.46
N LEU A 184 -5.45 -28.30 20.62
CA LEU A 184 -5.24 -29.50 19.79
C LEU A 184 -4.04 -29.34 18.85
N TYR A 185 -3.83 -28.14 18.33
CA TYR A 185 -2.67 -27.83 17.51
C TYR A 185 -1.37 -27.81 18.30
N ALA A 186 -1.37 -27.23 19.50
CA ALA A 186 -0.20 -27.27 20.37
C ALA A 186 0.19 -28.71 20.77
N ILE A 187 -0.80 -29.61 20.95
CA ILE A 187 -0.55 -31.05 21.15
C ILE A 187 0.09 -31.65 19.89
N ALA A 188 -0.50 -31.40 18.71
CA ALA A 188 -0.01 -31.96 17.45
C ALA A 188 1.41 -31.50 17.11
N ASP A 189 1.76 -30.25 17.44
CA ASP A 189 3.09 -29.67 17.24
C ASP A 189 4.10 -30.09 18.32
N GLY A 190 3.65 -30.81 19.36
CA GLY A 190 4.48 -31.23 20.49
C GLY A 190 4.88 -30.08 21.44
N GLU A 191 4.22 -28.93 21.33
CA GLU A 191 4.44 -27.77 22.22
C GLU A 191 3.88 -28.03 23.63
N VAL A 192 2.83 -28.85 23.72
CA VAL A 192 2.18 -29.24 24.97
C VAL A 192 2.03 -30.75 25.02
N VAL A 193 2.32 -31.34 26.18
CA VAL A 193 1.99 -32.74 26.45
C VAL A 193 0.52 -32.80 26.80
N GLY A 194 -0.29 -33.46 25.97
CA GLY A 194 -1.72 -33.66 26.22
C GLY A 194 -1.96 -34.52 27.46
N ASP A 195 -3.12 -34.34 28.09
CA ASP A 195 -3.55 -35.18 29.20
C ASP A 195 -4.02 -36.55 28.71
N ARG A 196 -4.32 -37.48 29.64
CA ARG A 196 -4.80 -38.84 29.31
C ARG A 196 -6.04 -38.86 28.41
N ASP A 197 -6.90 -37.85 28.56
CA ASP A 197 -8.16 -37.74 27.80
C ASP A 197 -8.01 -36.93 26.50
N ASP A 198 -6.83 -36.39 26.23
CA ASP A 198 -6.59 -35.63 25.01
C ASP A 198 -6.30 -36.54 23.79
N PRO A 199 -6.66 -36.09 22.59
CA PRO A 199 -6.32 -36.80 21.37
C PRO A 199 -4.82 -36.89 21.14
N GLU A 200 -4.35 -38.07 20.74
CA GLU A 200 -2.96 -38.30 20.33
C GLU A 200 -2.72 -37.91 18.86
N VAL A 201 -3.78 -37.92 18.05
CA VAL A 201 -3.72 -37.64 16.61
C VAL A 201 -4.76 -36.59 16.25
N VAL A 202 -4.34 -35.57 15.51
CA VAL A 202 -5.20 -34.45 15.11
C VAL A 202 -5.26 -34.37 13.59
N PHE A 203 -6.48 -34.48 13.07
CA PHE A 203 -6.80 -34.26 11.67
C PHE A 203 -7.45 -32.89 11.46
N CYS A 204 -7.02 -32.17 10.44
CA CYS A 204 -7.74 -31.00 9.91
C CYS A 204 -8.51 -31.43 8.67
N LEU A 205 -9.83 -31.32 8.68
CA LEU A 205 -10.71 -31.78 7.61
C LEU A 205 -11.42 -30.61 6.95
N ASP A 206 -11.47 -30.62 5.61
CA ASP A 206 -12.27 -29.70 4.82
C ASP A 206 -12.79 -30.37 3.53
N GLU A 207 -13.85 -29.80 2.94
CA GLU A 207 -14.36 -30.18 1.63
C GLU A 207 -14.11 -29.12 0.57
N PHE A 208 -13.38 -29.52 -0.47
CA PHE A 208 -13.20 -28.70 -1.65
C PHE A 208 -14.18 -29.08 -2.77
N GLY A 209 -14.88 -28.07 -3.31
CA GLY A 209 -15.67 -28.22 -4.53
C GLY A 209 -16.82 -27.24 -4.64
N PRO A 210 -17.59 -27.30 -5.74
CA PRO A 210 -17.60 -28.36 -6.75
C PRO A 210 -16.33 -28.37 -7.63
N LEU A 211 -15.66 -29.52 -7.69
CA LEU A 211 -14.65 -29.83 -8.71
C LEU A 211 -15.37 -30.09 -10.03
N ASN A 212 -15.22 -29.16 -10.96
CA ASN A 212 -15.77 -29.24 -12.30
C ASN A 212 -14.64 -29.19 -13.32
N LEU A 213 -14.75 -30.00 -14.38
CA LEU A 213 -13.89 -29.84 -15.55
C LEU A 213 -14.28 -28.54 -16.25
N GLN A 214 -13.49 -27.48 -16.00
CA GLN A 214 -13.66 -26.22 -16.70
C GLN A 214 -12.84 -26.25 -17.98
N PRO A 215 -13.46 -26.11 -19.17
CA PRO A 215 -12.71 -25.96 -20.40
C PRO A 215 -12.00 -24.60 -20.38
N HIS A 216 -10.68 -24.62 -20.32
CA HIS A 216 -9.88 -23.41 -20.49
C HIS A 216 -9.74 -23.07 -21.99
N PRO A 217 -9.76 -21.78 -22.35
CA PRO A 217 -9.41 -21.36 -23.71
C PRO A 217 -7.94 -21.72 -23.99
N GLY A 218 -7.68 -22.28 -25.17
CA GLY A 218 -6.35 -22.60 -25.64
C GLY A 218 -5.99 -21.78 -26.87
N ARG A 219 -4.77 -22.01 -27.40
CA ARG A 219 -4.37 -21.52 -28.72
C ARG A 219 -4.74 -22.59 -29.74
N GLN A 220 -5.36 -22.19 -30.85
CA GLN A 220 -5.65 -23.06 -31.98
C GLN A 220 -5.29 -22.33 -33.29
N TRP A 221 -5.02 -23.10 -34.34
CA TRP A 221 -4.80 -22.55 -35.67
C TRP A 221 -6.11 -21.92 -36.18
N ALA A 222 -6.03 -20.69 -36.68
CA ALA A 222 -7.14 -19.96 -37.27
C ALA A 222 -6.63 -19.15 -38.48
N GLU A 223 -7.50 -18.88 -39.43
CA GLU A 223 -7.15 -18.06 -40.60
C GLU A 223 -6.77 -16.64 -40.17
N ARG A 224 -5.82 -16.04 -40.89
CA ARG A 224 -5.32 -14.69 -40.59
C ARG A 224 -6.44 -13.68 -40.83
N GLY A 225 -6.83 -12.92 -39.79
CA GLY A 225 -7.88 -11.90 -39.89
C GLY A 225 -9.24 -12.27 -39.29
N ASP A 226 -9.30 -13.33 -38.48
CA ASP A 226 -10.48 -13.79 -37.71
C ASP A 226 -10.87 -12.83 -36.56
N THR A 227 -10.82 -11.53 -36.83
CA THR A 227 -11.45 -10.49 -36.02
C THR A 227 -12.88 -10.34 -36.49
N HIS A 228 -13.80 -10.31 -35.53
CA HIS A 228 -15.27 -10.25 -35.57
C HIS A 228 -15.91 -9.08 -36.36
N LYS A 229 -15.22 -8.55 -37.38
CA LYS A 229 -15.56 -7.31 -38.08
C LYS A 229 -16.29 -7.51 -39.41
N ASP A 230 -16.34 -8.74 -39.93
CA ASP A 230 -17.10 -9.07 -41.15
C ASP A 230 -18.35 -9.89 -40.79
N PRO A 231 -19.56 -9.32 -40.90
CA PRO A 231 -20.81 -10.01 -40.63
C PRO A 231 -21.13 -11.15 -41.61
N ALA A 232 -20.49 -11.17 -42.78
CA ALA A 232 -20.72 -12.18 -43.83
C ALA A 232 -19.82 -13.42 -43.68
N ARG A 233 -18.84 -13.39 -42.77
CA ARG A 233 -17.89 -14.49 -42.55
C ARG A 233 -18.39 -15.42 -41.46
N GLU A 234 -18.29 -16.73 -41.71
CA GLU A 234 -18.55 -17.72 -40.66
C GLU A 234 -17.58 -17.52 -39.49
N PRO A 235 -18.07 -17.44 -38.24
CA PRO A 235 -17.21 -17.31 -37.08
C PRO A 235 -16.23 -18.50 -36.97
N GLY A 236 -14.96 -18.22 -36.68
CA GLY A 236 -14.00 -19.28 -36.37
C GLY A 236 -14.45 -20.18 -35.20
N PRO A 237 -13.83 -21.36 -35.01
CA PRO A 237 -14.28 -22.36 -34.04
C PRO A 237 -14.35 -21.79 -32.62
N ARG A 238 -15.55 -21.65 -32.07
CA ARG A 238 -15.80 -21.13 -30.72
C ARG A 238 -16.24 -22.24 -29.79
N ARG A 239 -15.67 -22.29 -28.59
CA ARG A 239 -16.22 -23.07 -27.49
C ARG A 239 -17.37 -22.29 -26.86
N ARG A 240 -18.51 -22.96 -26.62
CA ARG A 240 -19.64 -22.32 -25.92
C ARG A 240 -19.19 -21.82 -24.55
N ALA A 241 -19.47 -20.55 -24.25
CA ALA A 241 -19.22 -19.96 -22.93
C ALA A 241 -20.03 -20.68 -21.84
N THR A 242 -21.23 -21.13 -22.19
CA THR A 242 -22.11 -21.92 -21.32
C THR A 242 -21.87 -23.40 -21.55
N TYR A 243 -21.16 -24.04 -20.62
CA TYR A 243 -21.06 -25.49 -20.55
C TYR A 243 -22.06 -26.03 -19.52
N THR A 244 -22.81 -27.05 -19.90
CA THR A 244 -23.71 -27.75 -18.99
C THR A 244 -22.84 -28.48 -17.95
N ARG A 245 -23.17 -28.32 -16.66
CA ARG A 245 -22.47 -28.92 -15.52
C ARG A 245 -22.91 -30.36 -15.09
N PRO A 246 -23.76 -31.13 -15.83
CA PRO A 246 -24.42 -32.30 -15.26
C PRO A 246 -23.55 -33.55 -15.18
N HIS A 247 -22.41 -33.60 -15.88
CA HIS A 247 -21.56 -34.78 -15.93
C HIS A 247 -20.18 -34.45 -15.36
N GLY A 248 -19.93 -34.85 -14.12
CA GLY A 248 -18.57 -34.85 -13.56
C GLY A 248 -18.31 -33.91 -12.39
N VAL A 249 -19.30 -33.17 -11.88
CA VAL A 249 -19.10 -32.43 -10.62
C VAL A 249 -18.74 -33.43 -9.51
N ARG A 250 -17.63 -33.15 -8.82
CA ARG A 250 -17.15 -33.92 -7.68
C ARG A 250 -16.88 -32.99 -6.50
N HIS A 251 -16.76 -33.59 -5.33
CA HIS A 251 -16.33 -32.95 -4.10
C HIS A 251 -15.17 -33.75 -3.55
N LEU A 252 -14.07 -33.09 -3.23
CA LEU A 252 -12.96 -33.70 -2.51
C LEU A 252 -13.20 -33.51 -1.03
N PHE A 253 -13.30 -34.61 -0.29
CA PHE A 253 -13.14 -34.59 1.16
C PHE A 253 -11.67 -34.81 1.44
N ALA A 254 -11.03 -33.87 2.13
CA ALA A 254 -9.62 -33.96 2.45
C ALA A 254 -9.42 -33.89 3.97
N ALA A 255 -8.43 -34.62 4.48
CA ALA A 255 -8.01 -34.57 5.86
C ALA A 255 -6.49 -34.54 5.93
N TYR A 256 -5.95 -33.55 6.61
CA TYR A 256 -4.53 -33.38 6.86
C TYR A 256 -4.19 -33.88 8.26
N ASP A 257 -3.39 -34.94 8.33
CA ASP A 257 -2.82 -35.47 9.56
C ASP A 257 -1.64 -34.60 9.98
N LEU A 258 -1.80 -33.88 11.09
CA LEU A 258 -0.78 -32.98 11.61
C LEU A 258 0.43 -33.72 12.20
N ALA A 259 0.24 -34.93 12.74
CA ALA A 259 1.32 -35.70 13.34
C ALA A 259 2.16 -36.42 12.28
N GLY A 260 1.50 -36.99 11.27
CA GLY A 260 2.14 -37.74 10.20
C GLY A 260 2.55 -36.94 8.97
N ASP A 261 2.21 -35.64 8.92
CA ASP A 261 2.38 -34.75 7.76
C ASP A 261 1.84 -35.36 6.46
N LYS A 262 0.59 -35.85 6.50
CA LYS A 262 -0.03 -36.58 5.40
C LYS A 262 -1.41 -36.03 5.05
N LEU A 263 -1.64 -35.87 3.75
CA LEU A 263 -2.96 -35.49 3.23
C LEU A 263 -3.69 -36.71 2.67
N TYR A 264 -4.88 -36.98 3.22
CA TYR A 264 -5.79 -38.02 2.75
C TYR A 264 -6.94 -37.36 1.98
N GLY A 265 -7.33 -37.91 0.84
CA GLY A 265 -8.33 -37.29 -0.03
C GLY A 265 -9.27 -38.30 -0.69
N HIS A 266 -10.57 -38.15 -0.52
CA HIS A 266 -11.60 -38.96 -1.17
C HIS A 266 -12.52 -38.11 -2.06
N ILE A 267 -12.59 -38.49 -3.35
CA ILE A 267 -13.48 -37.85 -4.33
C ILE A 267 -14.88 -38.46 -4.23
N LYS A 268 -15.89 -37.65 -3.93
CA LYS A 268 -17.30 -38.04 -3.81
C LYS A 268 -18.18 -37.26 -4.81
N LYS A 269 -19.36 -37.81 -5.12
CA LYS A 269 -20.35 -37.15 -6.02
C LYS A 269 -21.17 -36.06 -5.32
N THR A 270 -21.30 -36.13 -3.99
CA THR A 270 -22.14 -35.23 -3.19
C THR A 270 -21.47 -34.90 -1.85
N LYS A 271 -21.78 -33.73 -1.29
CA LYS A 271 -21.28 -33.26 0.01
C LYS A 271 -22.36 -33.32 1.12
N ASN A 272 -22.66 -34.54 1.59
CA ASN A 272 -23.67 -34.76 2.62
C ASN A 272 -23.10 -35.50 3.83
N ARG A 273 -23.88 -35.54 4.94
CA ARG A 273 -23.46 -36.15 6.21
C ARG A 273 -23.07 -37.62 6.08
N THR A 274 -23.74 -38.38 5.21
CA THR A 274 -23.40 -39.79 4.98
C THR A 274 -22.01 -39.92 4.35
N LYS A 275 -21.66 -39.06 3.39
CA LYS A 275 -20.33 -39.05 2.76
C LYS A 275 -19.24 -38.52 3.68
N PHE A 276 -19.55 -37.54 4.50
CA PHE A 276 -18.69 -37.10 5.60
C PHE A 276 -18.36 -38.26 6.55
N LEU A 277 -19.37 -38.94 7.10
CA LEU A 277 -19.15 -40.08 8.00
C LEU A 277 -18.43 -41.26 7.34
N GLU A 278 -18.67 -41.51 6.05
CA GLU A 278 -17.92 -42.51 5.29
C GLU A 278 -16.42 -42.17 5.26
N PHE A 279 -16.07 -40.88 5.15
CA PHE A 279 -14.69 -40.42 5.20
C PHE A 279 -14.11 -40.47 6.63
N CYS A 280 -14.85 -40.03 7.64
CA CYS A 280 -14.39 -40.12 9.04
C CYS A 280 -14.15 -41.57 9.48
N ARG A 281 -15.00 -42.52 9.03
CA ARG A 281 -14.79 -43.96 9.25
C ARG A 281 -13.48 -44.43 8.64
N TYR A 282 -13.18 -43.99 7.42
CA TYR A 282 -11.90 -44.29 6.79
C TYR A 282 -10.73 -43.75 7.62
N LEU A 283 -10.76 -42.48 8.06
CA LEU A 283 -9.71 -41.92 8.91
C LEU A 283 -9.53 -42.72 10.21
N ARG A 284 -10.63 -43.16 10.82
CA ARG A 284 -10.59 -44.01 12.02
C ARG A 284 -9.90 -45.36 11.78
N THR A 285 -10.00 -45.92 10.57
CA THR A 285 -9.29 -47.18 10.24
C THR A 285 -7.78 -47.04 10.12
N LEU A 286 -7.25 -45.80 10.03
CA LEU A 286 -5.81 -45.57 9.91
C LEU A 286 -5.06 -45.76 11.25
N TYR A 287 -5.78 -45.75 12.38
CA TYR A 287 -5.19 -45.85 13.73
C TYR A 287 -5.89 -46.90 14.58
N PRO A 288 -5.17 -47.53 15.55
CA PRO A 288 -5.78 -48.46 16.50
C PRO A 288 -6.96 -47.82 17.29
N PRO A 289 -8.02 -48.58 17.65
CA PRO A 289 -9.17 -48.08 18.42
C PRO A 289 -8.85 -47.43 19.76
N THR A 290 -7.72 -47.81 20.36
CA THR A 290 -7.23 -47.25 21.62
C THR A 290 -6.75 -45.81 21.48
N VAL A 291 -6.28 -45.42 20.29
CA VAL A 291 -5.77 -44.07 20.01
C VAL A 291 -6.94 -43.11 19.84
N ARG A 292 -6.96 -42.06 20.66
CA ARG A 292 -7.98 -41.01 20.58
C ARG A 292 -7.65 -40.04 19.45
N LEU A 293 -8.62 -39.80 18.57
CA LEU A 293 -8.47 -38.90 17.43
C LEU A 293 -9.23 -37.60 17.64
N ALA A 294 -8.68 -36.47 17.19
CA ALA A 294 -9.41 -35.22 17.01
C ALA A 294 -9.58 -34.95 15.52
N ILE A 295 -10.78 -34.56 15.11
CA ILE A 295 -11.06 -34.06 13.76
C ILE A 295 -11.52 -32.61 13.91
N VAL A 296 -10.65 -31.69 13.52
CA VAL A 296 -10.95 -30.27 13.40
C VAL A 296 -11.64 -30.03 12.06
N CYS A 297 -12.85 -29.48 12.07
CA CYS A 297 -13.57 -29.13 10.85
C CYS A 297 -14.42 -27.87 11.01
N ASP A 298 -14.92 -27.33 9.90
CA ASP A 298 -15.84 -26.20 9.93
C ASP A 298 -17.21 -26.61 10.49
N ASN A 299 -18.06 -25.60 10.75
CA ASN A 299 -19.40 -25.81 11.27
C ASN A 299 -20.45 -26.08 10.17
N TYR A 300 -20.04 -26.63 9.02
CA TYR A 300 -20.96 -26.98 7.94
C TYR A 300 -22.02 -27.99 8.41
N SER A 301 -23.28 -27.75 8.04
CA SER A 301 -24.45 -28.47 8.56
C SER A 301 -24.33 -30.01 8.56
N PRO A 302 -23.78 -30.65 7.50
CA PRO A 302 -23.44 -32.07 7.52
C PRO A 302 -22.52 -32.54 8.65
N HIS A 303 -21.56 -31.73 9.10
CA HIS A 303 -20.63 -32.06 10.18
C HIS A 303 -21.29 -31.95 11.54
N LEU A 304 -22.31 -31.10 11.65
CA LEU A 304 -22.95 -30.82 12.92
C LEU A 304 -23.81 -31.98 13.39
N THR A 305 -23.66 -32.28 14.68
CA THR A 305 -24.71 -32.91 15.46
C THR A 305 -25.81 -31.88 15.71
N THR A 306 -27.03 -32.23 15.30
CA THR A 306 -28.19 -31.36 15.50
C THR A 306 -29.23 -32.09 16.34
N ARG A 307 -30.19 -31.37 16.93
CA ARG A 307 -31.32 -31.98 17.66
C ARG A 307 -32.05 -33.06 16.86
N ARG A 308 -32.07 -32.96 15.53
CA ARG A 308 -32.76 -33.91 14.63
C ARG A 308 -31.86 -35.07 14.17
N CYS A 309 -30.55 -34.97 14.33
CA CYS A 309 -29.64 -35.98 13.83
C CYS A 309 -28.33 -35.96 14.62
N ARG A 310 -28.15 -37.01 15.43
CA ARG A 310 -26.98 -37.23 16.28
C ARG A 310 -25.92 -38.16 15.70
N ARG A 311 -26.11 -38.64 14.46
CA ARG A 311 -25.22 -39.62 13.80
C ARG A 311 -23.72 -39.28 13.84
N VAL A 312 -23.35 -37.99 13.88
CA VAL A 312 -21.95 -37.58 14.01
C VAL A 312 -21.45 -37.78 15.43
N ALA A 313 -22.15 -37.23 16.43
CA ALA A 313 -21.81 -37.44 17.85
C ALA A 313 -21.82 -38.93 18.23
N ASP A 314 -22.86 -39.68 17.84
CA ASP A 314 -22.99 -41.10 18.20
C ASP A 314 -21.84 -41.93 17.60
N TRP A 315 -21.41 -41.58 16.38
CA TRP A 315 -20.24 -42.22 15.77
C TRP A 315 -18.94 -41.81 16.47
N ALA A 316 -18.76 -40.53 16.78
CA ALA A 316 -17.55 -40.02 17.41
C ALA A 316 -17.34 -40.63 18.80
N GLU A 317 -18.39 -40.65 19.63
CA GLU A 317 -18.40 -41.27 20.96
C GLU A 317 -18.09 -42.78 20.89
N ALA A 318 -18.73 -43.50 19.96
CA ALA A 318 -18.49 -44.94 19.81
C ALA A 318 -17.09 -45.30 19.25
N ASN A 319 -16.34 -44.34 18.72
CA ASN A 319 -15.06 -44.60 18.02
C ASN A 319 -13.85 -43.89 18.67
N ASN A 320 -14.00 -43.37 19.89
CA ASN A 320 -12.93 -42.62 20.57
C ASN A 320 -12.42 -41.43 19.73
N VAL A 321 -13.37 -40.67 19.17
CA VAL A 321 -13.09 -39.50 18.32
C VAL A 321 -13.73 -38.26 18.91
N GLU A 322 -12.98 -37.17 18.91
CA GLU A 322 -13.45 -35.82 19.18
C GLU A 322 -13.67 -35.07 17.86
N ILE A 323 -14.83 -34.43 17.69
CA ILE A 323 -15.08 -33.50 16.59
C ILE A 323 -14.98 -32.08 17.13
N ALA A 324 -13.93 -31.37 16.73
CA ALA A 324 -13.67 -30.00 17.14
C ALA A 324 -14.09 -29.03 16.03
N TYR A 325 -15.11 -28.21 16.28
CA TYR A 325 -15.61 -27.28 15.28
C TYR A 325 -14.89 -25.93 15.37
N THR A 326 -14.43 -25.41 14.23
CA THR A 326 -13.93 -24.03 14.18
C THR A 326 -15.07 -23.03 14.45
N PRO A 327 -14.78 -21.88 15.07
CA PRO A 327 -15.81 -20.85 15.26
C PRO A 327 -16.37 -20.37 13.93
N THR A 328 -17.65 -20.00 13.91
CA THR A 328 -18.33 -19.52 12.70
C THR A 328 -17.51 -18.44 11.99
N ASN A 329 -17.37 -18.51 10.66
CA ASN A 329 -16.57 -17.57 9.87
C ASN A 329 -15.05 -17.53 10.19
N SER A 330 -14.50 -18.55 10.85
CA SER A 330 -13.07 -18.63 11.22
C SER A 330 -12.34 -19.75 10.48
N SER A 331 -12.59 -19.84 9.17
CA SER A 331 -12.04 -20.89 8.31
C SER A 331 -10.49 -20.85 8.27
N TRP A 332 -9.91 -19.67 8.43
CA TRP A 332 -8.47 -19.43 8.63
C TRP A 332 -7.85 -20.14 9.85
N LEU A 333 -8.66 -20.62 10.79
CA LEU A 333 -8.19 -21.40 11.92
C LEU A 333 -7.95 -22.86 11.53
N ASN A 334 -8.57 -23.36 10.46
CA ASN A 334 -8.41 -24.73 10.00
C ASN A 334 -7.11 -24.86 9.19
N ARG A 335 -6.10 -25.59 9.69
CA ARG A 335 -4.77 -25.67 9.05
C ARG A 335 -4.77 -26.25 7.64
N ILE A 336 -5.78 -27.02 7.25
CA ILE A 336 -5.91 -27.51 5.87
C ILE A 336 -6.27 -26.39 4.86
N GLU A 337 -6.75 -25.24 5.35
CA GLU A 337 -7.03 -24.04 4.54
C GLU A 337 -5.83 -23.06 4.48
N ALA A 338 -4.78 -23.29 5.27
CA ALA A 338 -3.56 -22.48 5.29
C ALA A 338 -2.61 -22.91 4.17
#